data_AF-K1TDJ3-F1
#
_entry.id   AF-K1TDJ3-F1
#
_cell.length_a   1.000
_cell.length_b   1.000
_cell.length_c   1.000
_cell.angle_alpha   90.00
_cell.angle_beta   90.00
_cell.angle_gamma   90.00
#
_symmetry.space_group_name_H-M   'P 1'
#
loop_
_entity.id
_entity.type
_entity.pdbx_description
1 polymer ?
#
loop_
_entity_poly.entity_id
_entity_poly.type
_entity_poly.pdbx_seq_one_letter_code
_entity_poly.pdbx_strand_id
1 'polypeptide(L)' 'MNIGNQILNIRKENQLTQEEFGKLFHVTRQTVSNWENGKSYPDL' A
#
# COMPACT_ATOMS: atom_id res chain seq x y z
N MET A 1 -6.34 6.73 13.38
CA MET A 1 -5.74 6.65 12.03
C MET A 1 -5.84 5.22 11.56
N ASN A 2 -6.32 4.99 10.34
CA ASN A 2 -6.36 3.64 9.74
C ASN A 2 -5.03 3.41 8.99
N ILE A 3 -4.35 2.29 9.21
CA ILE A 3 -3.07 1.95 8.57
C ILE A 3 -3.18 2.04 7.04
N GLY A 4 -4.32 1.64 6.47
CA GLY A 4 -4.57 1.76 5.03
C GLY A 4 -4.50 3.20 4.52
N ASN A 5 -4.98 4.17 5.30
CA ASN A 5 -4.87 5.59 4.95
C ASN A 5 -3.42 6.10 5.05
N GLN A 6 -2.62 5.57 5.98
CA GLN A 6 -1.20 5.95 6.08
C GLN A 6 -0.42 5.42 4.87
N ILE A 7 -0.65 4.15 4.49
CA ILE A 7 -0.03 3.56 3.29
C ILE A 7 -0.42 4.35 2.04
N LEU A 8 -1.70 4.70 1.90
CA LEU A 8 -2.21 5.51 0.79
C LEU A 8 -1.53 6.88 0.73
N ASN A 9 -1.38 7.55 1.86
CA ASN A 9 -0.76 8.88 1.93
C ASN A 9 0.73 8.81 1.56
N ILE A 10 1.49 7.90 2.18
CA ILE A 10 2.92 7.71 1.90
C ILE A 10 3.12 7.41 0.40
N ARG A 11 2.30 6.52 -0.17
CA ARG A 11 2.39 6.20 -1.60
C ARG A 11 2.17 7.43 -2.48
N LYS A 12 1.13 8.22 -2.19
CA LYS A 12 0.79 9.43 -2.95
C LYS A 12 1.82 10.55 -2.77
N GLU A 13 2.35 10.74 -1.58
CA GLU A 13 3.43 11.71 -1.29
C GLU A 13 4.69 11.41 -2.12
N ASN A 14 4.97 10.14 -2.35
CA ASN A 14 6.06 9.69 -3.22
C ASN A 14 5.68 9.59 -4.70
N GLN A 15 4.46 9.99 -5.09
CA GLN A 15 3.95 9.95 -6.48
C GLN A 15 4.01 8.56 -7.12
N LEU A 16 3.89 7.50 -6.30
CA LEU A 16 3.98 6.12 -6.77
C LEU A 16 2.59 5.57 -7.13
N THR A 17 2.53 4.77 -8.20
CA THR A 17 1.38 3.89 -8.45
C THR A 17 1.36 2.75 -7.42
N GLN A 18 0.20 2.08 -7.27
CA GLN A 18 0.10 0.90 -6.40
C GLN A 18 1.04 -0.24 -6.86
N GLU A 19 1.33 -0.31 -8.15
CA GLU A 19 2.24 -1.31 -8.72
C GLU A 19 3.70 -0.99 -8.36
N GLU A 20 4.14 0.25 -8.55
CA GLU A 20 5.49 0.68 -8.18
C GLU A 20 5.72 0.56 -6.67
N PHE A 21 4.73 0.95 -5.87
CA PHE A 21 4.80 0.77 -4.42
C PHE A 21 4.89 -0.70 -4.05
N GLY A 22 4.10 -1.58 -4.69
CA GLY A 22 4.14 -3.02 -4.43
C GLY A 22 5.50 -3.63 -4.75
N LYS A 23 6.16 -3.18 -5.83
CA LYS A 23 7.51 -3.61 -6.21
C LYS A 23 8.54 -3.34 -5.11
N LEU A 24 8.40 -2.26 -4.33
CA LEU A 24 9.30 -1.94 -3.21
C LEU A 24 9.23 -2.96 -2.06
N PHE A 25 8.06 -3.58 -1.86
CA PHE A 25 7.82 -4.55 -0.80
C PHE A 25 7.73 -5.99 -1.33
N HIS A 26 8.08 -6.21 -2.60
CA HIS A 26 7.94 -7.50 -3.28
C HIS A 26 6.52 -8.08 -3.23
N VAL A 27 5.51 -7.22 -3.27
CA VAL A 27 4.10 -7.59 -3.28
C VAL A 27 3.40 -7.13 -4.56
N THR A 28 2.23 -7.71 -4.83
CA THR A 28 1.45 -7.32 -6.01
C THR A 28 0.71 -5.99 -5.78
N ARG A 29 0.36 -5.32 -6.89
CA ARG A 29 -0.55 -4.16 -6.86
C ARG A 29 -1.86 -4.44 -6.12
N GLN A 30 -2.40 -5.67 -6.24
CA GLN A 30 -3.62 -6.08 -5.55
C GLN A 30 -3.41 -6.14 -4.02
N THR A 31 -2.24 -6.60 -3.57
CA THR A 31 -1.87 -6.63 -2.15
C THR A 31 -1.84 -5.21 -1.58
N VAL A 32 -1.20 -4.26 -2.27
CA VAL A 32 -1.20 -2.84 -1.87
C VAL A 32 -2.61 -2.27 -1.82
N SER A 33 -3.45 -2.58 -2.82
CA SER A 33 -4.86 -2.17 -2.80
C SER A 33 -5.61 -2.72 -1.59
N ASN A 34 -5.38 -3.98 -1.22
CA ASN A 34 -5.99 -4.58 -0.04
C ASN A 34 -5.53 -3.88 1.26
N TRP A 35 -4.26 -3.49 1.35
CA TRP A 35 -3.74 -2.71 2.46
C TRP A 35 -4.41 -1.33 2.57
N GLU A 36 -4.48 -0.59 1.45
CA GLU A 36 -5.09 0.74 1.41
C GLU A 36 -6.59 0.72 1.74
N ASN A 37 -7.28 -0.39 1.44
CA ASN A 37 -8.70 -0.59 1.75
C ASN A 37 -8.94 -1.29 3.10
N GLY A 38 -7.90 -1.58 3.88
CA GLY A 38 -8.01 -2.24 5.19
C GLY A 38 -8.51 -3.68 5.16
N LYS A 39 -8.39 -4.36 4.01
CA LYS A 39 -8.80 -5.78 3.82
C LYS A 39 -7.77 -6.77 4.34
N SER A 40 -6.50 -6.39 4.32
CA SER A 40 -5.38 -7.14 4.86
C SER A 40 -4.31 -6.15 5.30
N TYR A 41 -3.33 -6.60 6.07
CA TYR A 41 -2.19 -5.77 6.47
C TYR A 41 -0.90 -6.50 6.12
N PRO A 42 0.24 -5.80 5.93
CA PRO A 42 1.53 -6.45 5.85
C PRO A 42 1.72 -7.27 7.14
N ASP A 43 2.01 -8.56 7.01
CA ASP A 43 2.46 -9.35 8.16
C ASP A 43 3.79 -8.76 8.66
N LEU A 44 3.93 -8.67 9.98
CA LEU A 44 5.02 -7.97 10.68
C LEU A 44 6.31 -8.81 10.73
#